data_AF-A0A0L0UQK0-F1
#
_entry.id   AF-A0A0L0UQK0-F1
#
_cell.length_a   1.000
_cell.length_b   1.000
_cell.length_c   1.000
_cell.angle_alpha   90.00
_cell.angle_beta   90.00
_cell.angle_gamma   90.00
#
_symmetry.space_group_name_H-M   'P 1'
#
loop_
_entity.id
_entity.type
_entity.pdbx_description
1 polymer ?
#
loop_
_entity_poly.entity_id
_entity_poly.type
_entity_poly.pdbx_seq_one_letter_code
_entity_poly.pdbx_strand_id
1 'polypeptide(L)'
;MWLSGGLALTKEGRPVNPLKWWMQQQRAGNTHGGLLQMALNVLSCLATTVDKEQSFSFGRDYVSLRRHKLSAKSVAQGMTVAFYAKNGHIKRGLLYKWKLDKKNEKNKGKDKTGRR
;
A
#
# COMPACT_ATOMS: atom_id res chain seq x y z
N MET A 1 -33.63 -8.72 -13.26
CA MET A 1 -32.46 -9.62 -13.33
C MET A 1 -31.23 -8.79 -13.70
N TRP A 2 -30.23 -8.65 -12.82
CA TRP A 2 -29.08 -7.72 -12.98
C TRP A 2 -27.95 -8.24 -13.89
N LEU A 3 -28.16 -9.38 -14.56
CA LEU A 3 -27.18 -9.99 -15.47
C LEU A 3 -27.47 -9.72 -16.96
N SER A 4 -28.46 -8.88 -17.27
CA SER A 4 -28.93 -8.65 -18.65
C SER A 4 -28.53 -7.30 -19.25
N GLY A 5 -27.77 -6.49 -18.53
CA GLY A 5 -27.14 -5.27 -19.07
C GLY A 5 -25.67 -5.58 -19.33
N GLY A 6 -25.24 -5.47 -20.59
CA GLY A 6 -23.88 -5.78 -21.03
C GLY A 6 -22.82 -5.18 -20.11
N LEU A 7 -21.64 -5.83 -20.06
CA LEU A 7 -20.44 -5.29 -19.40
C LEU A 7 -20.47 -3.77 -19.52
N ALA A 8 -20.41 -3.03 -18.41
CA ALA A 8 -20.29 -1.59 -18.49
C ALA A 8 -19.04 -1.30 -19.33
N LEU A 9 -19.24 -1.00 -20.61
CA LEU A 9 -18.18 -0.69 -21.54
C LEU A 9 -17.93 0.80 -21.40
N THR A 10 -16.66 1.18 -21.40
CA THR A 10 -16.26 2.58 -21.62
C THR A 10 -16.82 3.05 -22.97
N LYS A 11 -16.88 4.37 -23.20
CA LYS A 11 -17.27 4.92 -24.51
C LYS A 11 -16.41 4.37 -25.66
N GLU A 12 -15.22 3.84 -25.34
CA GLU A 12 -14.29 3.18 -26.25
C GLU A 12 -14.46 1.65 -26.38
N GLY A 13 -15.52 1.06 -25.81
CA GLY A 13 -15.79 -0.38 -25.93
C GLY A 13 -14.91 -1.29 -25.07
N ARG A 14 -14.12 -0.75 -24.14
CA ARG A 14 -13.29 -1.55 -23.22
C ARG A 14 -14.03 -1.88 -21.93
N PRO A 15 -13.82 -3.07 -21.33
CA PRO A 15 -14.42 -3.43 -20.06
C PRO A 15 -14.00 -2.44 -18.96
N VAL A 16 -14.97 -1.84 -18.28
CA VAL A 16 -14.69 -0.95 -17.14
C VAL A 16 -14.16 -1.78 -15.98
N ASN A 17 -13.13 -1.27 -15.29
CA ASN A 17 -12.68 -1.86 -14.04
C ASN A 17 -13.83 -1.81 -13.02
N PRO A 18 -14.36 -2.97 -12.56
CA PRO A 18 -15.57 -3.01 -11.75
C PRO A 18 -15.38 -2.30 -10.41
N LEU A 19 -14.19 -2.39 -9.79
CA LEU A 19 -13.90 -1.70 -8.54
C LEU A 19 -13.95 -0.18 -8.72
N LYS A 20 -13.38 0.34 -9.81
CA LYS A 20 -13.45 1.79 -10.12
C LYS A 20 -14.89 2.25 -10.34
N TRP A 21 -15.69 1.45 -11.03
CA TRP A 21 -17.10 1.75 -11.29
C TRP A 21 -17.92 1.77 -10.00
N TRP A 22 -17.79 0.75 -9.15
CA TRP A 22 -18.49 0.70 -7.86
C TRP A 22 -18.05 1.83 -6.91
N MET A 23 -16.76 2.19 -6.88
CA MET A 23 -16.30 3.36 -6.12
C MET A 23 -16.90 4.68 -6.62
N GLN A 24 -17.08 4.83 -7.94
CA GLN A 24 -17.75 6.00 -8.51
C GLN A 24 -19.23 6.03 -8.11
N GLN A 25 -19.87 4.87 -8.08
CA GLN A 25 -21.27 4.74 -7.67
C GLN A 25 -21.49 5.05 -6.19
N GLN A 26 -20.52 4.68 -5.33
CA GLN A 26 -20.47 5.11 -3.93
C GLN A 26 -20.35 6.63 -3.80
N ARG A 27 -19.47 7.27 -4.57
CA ARG A 27 -19.30 8.73 -4.58
C ARG A 27 -20.55 9.46 -5.09
N ALA A 28 -21.31 8.82 -5.98
CA ALA A 28 -22.57 9.35 -6.50
C ALA A 28 -23.77 9.15 -5.54
N GLY A 29 -23.57 8.55 -4.37
CA GLY A 29 -24.65 8.30 -3.39
C GLY A 29 -25.57 7.13 -3.74
N ASN A 30 -25.20 6.31 -4.73
CA ASN A 30 -26.03 5.21 -5.23
C ASN A 30 -25.69 3.92 -4.48
N THR A 31 -26.41 3.66 -3.39
CA THR A 31 -26.17 2.49 -2.51
C THR A 31 -26.67 1.17 -3.09
N HIS A 32 -27.49 1.22 -4.15
CA HIS A 32 -28.08 0.05 -4.82
C HIS A 32 -28.66 -0.99 -3.84
N GLY A 33 -29.40 -0.51 -2.83
CA GLY A 33 -30.03 -1.38 -1.82
C GLY A 33 -29.07 -2.25 -1.00
N GLY A 34 -27.80 -1.83 -0.85
CA GLY A 34 -26.77 -2.61 -0.14
C GLY A 34 -25.90 -3.48 -1.04
N LEU A 35 -26.25 -3.61 -2.34
CA LEU A 35 -25.44 -4.32 -3.33
C LEU A 35 -24.08 -3.65 -3.52
N LEU A 36 -24.01 -2.32 -3.42
CA LEU A 36 -22.76 -1.58 -3.46
C LEU A 36 -21.76 -2.10 -2.41
N GLN A 37 -22.23 -2.25 -1.16
CA GLN A 37 -21.37 -2.71 -0.06
C GLN A 37 -20.94 -4.16 -0.28
N MET A 38 -21.84 -5.00 -0.79
CA MET A 38 -21.53 -6.40 -1.11
C MET A 38 -20.49 -6.50 -2.24
N ALA A 39 -20.69 -5.75 -3.33
CA ALA A 39 -19.78 -5.74 -4.47
C ALA A 39 -18.40 -5.18 -4.09
N LEU A 40 -18.36 -4.08 -3.33
CA LEU A 40 -17.10 -3.54 -2.81
C LEU A 40 -16.41 -4.54 -1.87
N ASN A 41 -17.13 -5.18 -0.95
CA ASN A 41 -16.54 -6.19 -0.07
C ASN A 41 -15.95 -7.37 -0.86
N VAL A 42 -16.70 -7.92 -1.82
CA VAL A 42 -16.25 -9.05 -2.66
C VAL A 42 -15.06 -8.66 -3.55
N LEU A 43 -15.05 -7.46 -4.12
CA LEU A 43 -13.97 -6.99 -5.00
C LEU A 43 -12.75 -6.46 -4.23
N SER A 44 -12.93 -5.99 -3.00
CA SER A 44 -11.84 -5.49 -2.14
C SER A 44 -11.13 -6.60 -1.39
N CYS A 45 -11.86 -7.66 -1.01
CA CYS A 45 -11.29 -8.94 -0.64
C CYS A 45 -10.64 -9.53 -1.90
N LEU A 46 -9.35 -9.25 -2.09
CA LEU A 46 -8.53 -9.81 -3.16
C LEU A 46 -8.81 -11.31 -3.30
N ALA A 47 -9.65 -11.67 -4.29
CA ALA A 47 -10.19 -13.02 -4.46
C ALA A 47 -9.17 -14.00 -5.05
N THR A 48 -7.92 -13.58 -5.22
CA THR A 48 -6.85 -14.38 -5.79
C THR A 48 -5.67 -14.41 -4.83
N THR A 49 -5.25 -15.62 -4.47
CA THR A 49 -4.00 -15.99 -3.77
C THR A 49 -2.76 -15.22 -4.27
N VAL A 50 -2.82 -14.72 -5.50
CA VAL A 50 -1.84 -13.89 -6.19
C VAL A 50 -1.44 -12.60 -5.44
N ASP A 51 -2.35 -11.91 -4.72
CA ASP A 51 -1.94 -10.65 -4.06
C ASP A 51 -1.14 -10.88 -2.77
N LYS A 52 -1.38 -12.01 -2.10
CA LYS A 52 -0.51 -12.47 -1.02
C LYS A 52 0.86 -12.84 -1.57
N GLU A 53 0.92 -13.57 -2.69
CA GLU A 53 2.18 -13.88 -3.38
C GLU A 53 2.91 -12.63 -3.89
N GLN A 54 2.18 -11.60 -4.31
CA GLN A 54 2.72 -10.30 -4.68
C GLN A 54 3.35 -9.59 -3.47
N SER A 55 2.74 -9.70 -2.29
CA SER A 55 3.28 -9.16 -1.03
C SER A 55 4.51 -9.95 -0.56
N PHE A 56 4.51 -11.28 -0.69
CA PHE A 56 5.65 -12.13 -0.36
C PHE A 56 6.80 -11.94 -1.34
N SER A 57 6.52 -11.75 -2.63
CA SER A 57 7.53 -11.42 -3.65
C SER A 57 8.13 -10.04 -3.40
N PHE A 58 7.29 -9.05 -3.05
CA PHE A 58 7.74 -7.71 -2.68
C PHE A 58 8.65 -7.72 -1.45
N GLY A 59 8.35 -8.55 -0.45
CA GLY A 59 9.16 -8.70 0.75
C GLY A 59 10.15 -9.86 0.75
N ARG A 60 10.37 -10.54 -0.38
CA ARG A 60 11.26 -11.71 -0.46
C ARG A 60 12.67 -11.36 -0.02
N ASP A 61 13.10 -10.13 -0.26
CA ASP A 61 14.41 -9.64 0.19
C ASP A 61 14.50 -9.50 1.72
N TYR A 62 13.38 -9.22 2.39
CA TYR A 62 13.30 -9.14 3.85
C TYR A 62 13.24 -10.52 4.52
N VAL A 63 12.66 -11.52 3.86
CA VAL A 63 12.40 -12.86 4.43
C VAL A 63 13.45 -13.90 4.02
N SER A 64 13.96 -13.83 2.79
CA SER A 64 14.71 -14.94 2.18
C SER A 64 16.11 -14.57 1.69
N LEU A 65 16.28 -13.44 0.98
CA LEU A 65 17.52 -13.17 0.22
C LEU A 65 18.61 -12.45 1.01
N ARG A 66 18.27 -11.60 1.98
CA ARG A 66 19.25 -11.00 2.91
C ARG A 66 19.14 -11.67 4.27
N ARG A 67 20.10 -12.56 4.59
CA ARG A 67 20.24 -13.31 5.87
C ARG A 67 20.57 -12.43 7.07
N HIS A 68 19.88 -11.30 7.24
CA HIS A 68 19.80 -10.64 8.54
C HIS A 68 18.71 -11.39 9.30
N LYS A 69 19.00 -11.96 10.49
CA LYS A 69 17.95 -12.49 11.40
C LYS A 69 17.08 -11.32 11.89
N LEU A 70 16.26 -10.75 11.00
CA LEU A 70 15.26 -9.77 11.37
C LEU A 70 14.19 -10.49 12.17
N SER A 71 13.80 -9.92 13.29
CA SER A 71 12.64 -10.42 14.03
C SER A 71 11.39 -10.28 13.16
N ALA A 72 10.39 -11.12 13.38
CA ALA A 72 9.11 -11.04 12.67
C ALA A 72 8.50 -9.62 12.74
N LYS A 73 8.67 -8.93 13.87
CA LYS A 73 8.25 -7.53 14.06
C LYS A 73 8.97 -6.58 13.09
N SER A 74 10.29 -6.73 12.92
CA SER A 74 11.07 -5.88 12.01
C SER A 74 10.72 -6.13 10.55
N VAL A 75 10.48 -7.38 10.17
CA VAL A 75 10.00 -7.74 8.82
C VAL A 75 8.64 -7.09 8.54
N ALA A 76 7.68 -7.23 9.46
CA ALA A 76 6.35 -6.63 9.31
C ALA A 76 6.42 -5.09 9.20
N GLN A 77 7.21 -4.43 10.05
CA GLN A 77 7.39 -2.99 10.01
C GLN A 77 8.06 -2.53 8.69
N GLY A 78 9.10 -3.25 8.24
CA GLY A 78 9.78 -2.96 6.98
C GLY A 78 8.84 -3.09 5.78
N MET A 79 8.05 -4.16 5.75
CA MET A 79 7.03 -4.40 4.72
C MET A 79 6.00 -3.27 4.68
N THR A 80 5.49 -2.86 5.84
CA THR A 80 4.51 -1.77 5.95
C THR A 80 5.10 -0.46 5.41
N VAL A 81 6.30 -0.07 5.86
CA VAL A 81 6.94 1.16 5.37
C VAL A 81 7.14 1.11 3.84
N ALA A 82 7.57 -0.03 3.32
CA ALA A 82 7.78 -0.21 1.88
C ALA A 82 6.46 -0.15 1.09
N PHE A 83 5.37 -0.72 1.59
CA PHE A 83 4.03 -0.63 0.98
C PHE A 83 3.52 0.82 0.92
N TYR A 84 3.59 1.56 2.03
CA TYR A 84 3.19 2.97 2.07
C TYR A 84 4.05 3.85 1.15
N ALA A 85 5.35 3.56 1.05
CA ALA A 85 6.24 4.26 0.12
C ALA A 85 5.87 4.00 -1.35
N LYS A 86 5.57 2.73 -1.71
CA LYS A 86 5.17 2.36 -3.08
C LYS A 86 3.88 3.04 -3.51
N ASN A 87 2.95 3.22 -2.58
CA ASN A 87 1.67 3.90 -2.82
C ASN A 87 1.76 5.43 -2.72
N GLY A 88 2.96 6.00 -2.54
CA GLY A 88 3.16 7.45 -2.51
C GLY A 88 2.69 8.14 -1.23
N HIS A 89 2.32 7.39 -0.18
CA HIS A 89 1.92 7.96 1.11
C HIS A 89 3.11 8.49 1.93
N ILE A 90 4.34 8.13 1.55
CA ILE A 90 5.57 8.65 2.17
C ILE A 90 6.24 9.61 1.19
N LYS A 91 6.48 10.86 1.65
CA LYS A 91 7.21 11.86 0.85
C LYS A 91 8.62 11.36 0.53
N ARG A 92 9.00 11.42 -0.76
CA ARG A 92 10.34 11.03 -1.22
C ARG A 92 11.40 11.86 -0.48
N GLY A 93 12.43 11.19 0.02
CA GLY A 93 13.51 11.83 0.78
C GLY A 93 13.22 12.10 2.26
N LEU A 94 12.04 11.76 2.79
CA LEU A 94 11.73 11.92 4.23
C LEU A 94 12.72 11.13 5.11
N LEU A 95 12.96 9.86 4.77
CA LEU A 95 13.90 9.00 5.50
C LEU A 95 15.36 9.48 5.37
N TYR A 96 15.73 10.04 4.21
CA TYR A 96 17.06 10.61 3.99
C TYR A 96 17.29 11.83 4.88
N LYS A 97 16.34 12.76 4.90
CA LYS A 97 16.38 13.95 5.77
C LYS A 97 16.49 13.55 7.24
N TRP A 98 15.63 12.64 7.69
CA TRP A 98 15.67 12.13 9.07
C TRP A 98 17.03 11.53 9.44
N LYS A 99 17.67 10.77 8.53
CA LYS A 99 19.00 10.20 8.77
C LYS A 99 20.10 11.26 8.85
N LEU A 100 19.99 12.32 8.04
CA LEU A 100 20.90 13.46 8.06
C LEU A 100 20.79 14.24 9.38
N ASP A 101 19.56 14.52 9.82
CA ASP A 101 19.29 15.23 11.07
C ASP A 101 19.83 14.48 12.29
N LYS A 102 19.62 13.16 12.36
CA LYS A 102 20.20 12.32 13.42
C LYS A 102 21.74 12.34 13.45
N LYS A 103 22.38 12.43 12.28
CA LYS A 103 23.85 12.51 12.20
C LYS A 103 24.33 13.86 12.71
N ASN A 104 23.62 14.93 12.37
CA ASN A 104 23.91 16.28 12.84
C ASN A 104 23.72 16.42 14.36
N GLU A 105 22.68 15.81 14.94
CA GLU A 105 22.49 15.76 16.40
C GLU A 105 23.62 15.03 17.13
N LYS A 106 24.05 13.86 16.62
CA LYS A 106 25.18 13.12 17.19
C LYS A 106 26.48 13.90 17.13
N ASN A 107 26.72 14.65 16.05
CA ASN A 107 27.90 15.49 15.92
C ASN A 107 27.85 16.68 16.91
N LYS A 108 26.69 17.33 17.06
CA LYS A 108 26.50 18.39 18.08
C LYS A 108 26.68 17.90 19.51
N GLY A 109 26.34 16.65 19.81
CA GLY A 109 26.57 16.03 21.12
C GLY A 109 28.06 15.80 21.42
N LYS A 110 28.83 15.34 20.42
CA LYS A 110 30.28 15.10 20.56
C LYS A 110 31.09 16.39 20.76
N ASP A 111 30.74 17.47 20.04
CA ASP A 111 31.40 18.79 20.22
C ASP A 111 31.15 19.41 21.61
N LYS A 112 30.04 19.06 22.27
CA LYS A 112 29.74 19.53 23.63
C LYS A 112 30.47 18.73 24.72
N THR A 113 30.82 17.46 24.47
CA THR A 113 31.56 16.62 25.42
C THR A 113 33.08 16.82 25.33
N GLY A 114 33.61 17.20 24.16
CA GLY A 114 35.05 17.46 23.98
C GLY A 114 35.53 18.85 24.43
N ARG A 115 34.64 19.69 25.00
CA ARG A 115 34.95 21.07 25.43
C ARG A 115 34.91 21.25 26.95
N ARG A 116 34.99 20.15 27.70
CA ARG A 116 35.16 20.12 29.16
C ARG A 116 36.51 19.55 29.52
#